data_AF-A0A927MHS3-F1
#
_entry.id   AF-A0A927MHS3-F1
#
_cell.length_a   1.000
_cell.length_b   1.000
_cell.length_c   1.000
_cell.angle_alpha   90.00
_cell.angle_beta   90.00
_cell.angle_gamma   90.00
#
_symmetry.space_group_name_H-M   'P 1'
#
loop_
_entity.id
_entity.type
_entity.pdbx_description
1 polymer ?
#
loop_
_entity_poly.entity_id
_entity_poly.type
_entity_poly.pdbx_seq_one_letter_code
_entity_poly.pdbx_strand_id
1 'polypeptide(L)'
;MVKAYAAKVLDFAIKRGYIQTNPFAHVDMPTASFRKTNATDEDEAENFYTREQLIEFLTCLEQESNYKAYALFRLLAFSGMRKGEALALTWNDLNFTTKELRINKALSRGKDNKLYIKSTKTGTARTINMDDKTMAILKVWKKKQKQDYFKLGFNTLQPKQLIFSNEHNEYMQPTKTRKWIVHIQDK
;
A
#
# COMPACT_ATOMS: atom_id res chain seq x y z
N MET A 1 13.52 -1.89 -19.17
CA MET A 1 13.47 -3.07 -18.28
C MET A 1 14.39 -4.19 -18.75
N VAL A 2 14.45 -4.48 -20.06
CA VAL A 2 15.28 -5.54 -20.66
C VAL A 2 16.78 -5.37 -20.39
N LYS A 3 17.38 -4.20 -20.68
CA LYS A 3 18.80 -3.94 -20.44
C LYS A 3 19.22 -4.23 -18.99
N ALA A 4 18.51 -3.68 -18.01
CA ALA A 4 18.89 -3.81 -16.60
C ALA A 4 18.89 -5.26 -16.10
N TYR A 5 17.98 -6.09 -16.62
CA TYR A 5 17.94 -7.51 -16.27
C TYR A 5 19.03 -8.30 -17.01
N ALA A 6 19.15 -8.11 -18.33
CA ALA A 6 20.13 -8.80 -19.15
C ALA A 6 21.57 -8.45 -18.75
N ALA A 7 21.85 -7.18 -18.44
CA ALA A 7 23.14 -6.74 -17.90
C ALA A 7 23.51 -7.50 -16.63
N LYS A 8 22.57 -7.69 -15.68
CA LYS A 8 22.82 -8.45 -14.45
C LYS A 8 23.11 -9.93 -14.70
N VAL A 9 22.45 -10.55 -15.68
CA VAL A 9 22.71 -11.94 -16.07
C VAL A 9 24.12 -12.07 -16.65
N LEU A 10 24.53 -11.13 -17.51
CA LEU A 10 25.87 -11.14 -18.10
C LEU A 10 26.97 -10.75 -17.10
N ASP A 11 26.69 -9.85 -16.16
CA ASP A 11 27.59 -9.58 -15.02
C ASP A 11 27.82 -10.84 -14.17
N PHE A 12 26.77 -11.64 -13.98
CA PHE A 12 26.90 -12.93 -13.31
C PHE A 12 27.77 -13.90 -14.13
N ALA A 13 27.60 -13.93 -15.45
CA ALA A 13 28.42 -14.77 -16.34
C ALA A 13 29.90 -14.37 -16.33
N ILE A 14 30.21 -13.07 -16.26
CA ILE A 14 31.59 -12.57 -16.08
C ILE A 14 32.17 -13.02 -14.75
N LYS A 15 31.41 -12.86 -13.65
CA LYS A 15 31.84 -13.31 -12.32
C LYS A 15 32.13 -14.81 -12.23
N ARG A 16 31.53 -15.60 -13.13
CA ARG A 16 31.76 -17.05 -13.23
C ARG A 16 32.79 -17.43 -14.30
N GLY A 17 33.35 -16.46 -15.02
CA GLY A 17 34.35 -16.68 -16.06
C GLY A 17 33.81 -17.26 -17.37
N TYR A 18 32.49 -17.26 -17.59
CA TYR A 18 31.90 -17.79 -18.83
C TYR A 18 32.10 -16.85 -20.02
N ILE A 19 32.15 -15.56 -19.76
CA ILE A 19 32.40 -14.50 -20.75
C ILE A 19 33.34 -13.46 -20.15
N GLN A 20 34.05 -12.71 -21.00
CA GLN A 20 35.05 -11.73 -20.54
C GLN A 20 34.47 -10.32 -20.39
N THR A 21 33.43 -9.97 -21.16
CA THR A 21 32.89 -8.61 -21.24
C THR A 21 31.36 -8.61 -21.24
N ASN A 22 30.76 -7.51 -20.78
CA ASN A 22 29.31 -7.32 -20.78
C ASN A 22 28.92 -6.35 -21.91
N PRO A 23 28.31 -6.82 -23.01
CA PRO A 23 27.87 -5.96 -24.10
C PRO A 23 26.93 -4.82 -23.66
N PHE A 24 26.15 -5.02 -22.59
CA PHE A 24 25.24 -4.00 -22.07
C PHE A 24 25.94 -2.87 -21.29
N ALA A 25 27.22 -3.02 -20.94
CA ALA A 25 27.99 -1.95 -20.32
C ALA A 25 28.17 -0.75 -21.27
N HIS A 26 28.21 -1.00 -22.57
CA HIS A 26 28.44 0.00 -23.61
C HIS A 26 27.15 0.54 -24.24
N VAL A 27 25.99 0.08 -23.78
CA VAL A 27 24.71 0.58 -24.29
C VAL A 27 24.41 1.89 -23.58
N ASP A 28 24.35 3.00 -24.30
CA ASP A 28 23.85 4.24 -23.72
C ASP A 28 22.33 4.13 -23.56
N MET A 29 21.85 4.16 -22.32
CA MET A 29 20.42 4.34 -22.12
C MET A 29 20.09 5.81 -22.37
N PRO A 30 19.00 6.11 -23.09
CA PRO A 30 18.48 7.47 -23.09
C PRO A 30 18.27 7.89 -21.63
N THR A 31 19.05 8.88 -21.21
CA THR A 31 19.06 9.42 -19.85
C THR A 31 17.70 10.06 -19.57
N ALA A 32 17.37 10.28 -18.30
CA ALA A 32 16.13 10.97 -17.93
C ALA A 32 15.96 12.34 -18.62
N SER A 33 17.07 12.98 -19.03
CA SER A 33 17.04 14.21 -19.86
C SER A 33 16.41 14.01 -21.24
N PHE A 34 16.53 12.83 -21.85
CA PHE A 34 15.89 12.48 -23.12
C PHE A 34 14.39 12.18 -22.98
N ARG A 35 13.90 11.90 -21.77
CA ARG A 35 12.47 11.84 -21.47
C ARG A 35 11.87 13.22 -21.28
N LYS A 36 12.61 14.18 -20.72
CA LYS A 36 12.16 15.56 -20.52
C LYS A 36 11.78 16.27 -21.82
N THR A 37 12.47 15.98 -22.92
CA THR A 37 12.18 16.61 -24.22
C THR A 37 10.90 16.12 -24.89
N ASN A 38 10.31 15.01 -24.41
CA ASN A 38 9.06 14.43 -24.93
C ASN A 38 7.96 14.33 -23.86
N ALA A 39 8.21 14.83 -22.65
CA ALA A 39 7.20 14.96 -21.62
C ALA A 39 6.34 16.18 -21.98
N THR A 40 5.02 15.99 -22.09
CA THR A 40 4.11 17.13 -22.12
C THR A 40 4.18 17.84 -20.77
N ASP A 41 3.79 19.11 -20.68
CA ASP A 41 3.74 19.84 -19.40
C ASP A 41 2.88 19.11 -18.33
N GLU A 42 1.98 18.20 -18.77
CA GLU A 42 1.18 17.30 -17.92
C GLU A 42 2.00 16.19 -17.25
N ASP A 43 3.09 15.72 -17.86
CA ASP A 43 3.99 14.68 -17.30
C ASP A 43 4.97 15.25 -16.25
N GLU A 44 5.20 16.56 -16.26
CA GLU A 44 5.96 17.29 -15.24
C GLU A 44 5.09 17.82 -14.10
N ALA A 45 3.75 17.72 -14.21
CA ALA A 45 2.85 18.07 -13.12
C ALA A 45 3.15 17.20 -11.90
N GLU A 46 3.43 17.86 -10.78
CA GLU A 46 3.68 17.24 -9.49
C GLU A 46 2.55 16.26 -9.12
N ASN A 47 2.80 14.95 -9.25
CA ASN A 47 1.84 13.87 -9.00
C ASN A 47 1.67 13.62 -7.49
N PHE A 48 1.25 14.66 -6.76
CA PHE A 48 0.87 14.59 -5.36
C PHE A 48 -0.34 15.48 -5.10
N TYR A 49 -1.09 15.15 -4.04
CA TYR A 49 -2.20 15.98 -3.60
C TYR A 49 -1.67 17.18 -2.83
N THR A 50 -2.17 18.38 -3.15
CA THR A 50 -2.08 19.51 -2.22
C THR A 50 -2.87 19.19 -0.95
N ARG A 51 -2.64 19.97 0.11
CA ARG A 51 -3.36 19.79 1.37
C ARG A 51 -4.87 19.89 1.17
N GLU A 52 -5.30 20.86 0.38
CA GLU A 52 -6.70 21.14 0.08
C GLU A 52 -7.33 19.99 -0.70
N GLN A 53 -6.65 19.50 -1.75
CA GLN A 53 -7.10 18.34 -2.53
C GLN A 53 -7.18 17.07 -1.70
N LEU A 54 -6.24 16.84 -0.78
CA LEU A 54 -6.28 15.68 0.12
C LEU A 54 -7.47 15.75 1.07
N ILE A 55 -7.77 16.94 1.61
CA ILE A 55 -8.94 17.14 2.48
C ILE A 55 -10.23 16.91 1.71
N GLU A 56 -10.33 17.45 0.50
CA GLU A 56 -11.46 17.24 -0.40
C GLU A 56 -11.65 15.75 -0.71
N PHE A 57 -10.59 15.06 -1.14
CA PHE A 57 -10.61 13.62 -1.41
C PHE A 57 -11.09 12.80 -0.21
N LEU A 58 -10.59 13.08 0.99
CA LEU A 58 -11.02 12.39 2.21
C LEU A 58 -12.47 12.72 2.58
N THR A 59 -12.93 13.94 2.29
CA THR A 59 -14.32 14.36 2.53
C THR A 59 -15.28 13.63 1.59
N CYS A 60 -14.95 13.51 0.30
CA CYS A 60 -15.72 12.72 -0.66
C CYS A 60 -15.85 11.26 -0.21
N LEU A 61 -14.73 10.65 0.22
CA LEU A 61 -14.74 9.29 0.77
C LEU A 61 -15.59 9.15 2.04
N GLU A 62 -15.64 10.17 2.89
CA GLU A 62 -16.44 10.17 4.12
C GLU A 62 -17.95 10.13 3.84
N GLN A 63 -18.37 10.76 2.75
CA GLN A 63 -19.76 10.81 2.29
C GLN A 63 -20.20 9.52 1.59
N GLU A 64 -19.27 8.69 1.14
CA GLU A 64 -19.60 7.40 0.53
C GLU A 64 -20.12 6.36 1.54
N SER A 65 -20.94 5.44 1.03
CA SER A 65 -21.38 4.27 1.80
C SER A 65 -20.21 3.37 2.26
N ASN A 66 -19.09 3.40 1.55
CA ASN A 66 -17.92 2.56 1.80
C ASN A 66 -16.99 3.16 2.87
N TYR A 67 -17.42 3.10 4.13
CA TYR A 67 -16.63 3.59 5.28
C TYR A 67 -15.25 2.92 5.41
N LYS A 68 -15.10 1.69 4.91
CA LYS A 68 -13.82 0.97 4.90
C LYS A 68 -12.77 1.70 4.05
N ALA A 69 -13.17 2.23 2.90
CA ALA A 69 -12.29 3.00 2.03
C ALA A 69 -11.84 4.30 2.72
N TYR A 70 -12.79 5.05 3.31
CA TYR A 70 -12.49 6.24 4.10
C TYR A 70 -11.47 5.97 5.21
N ALA A 71 -11.72 4.95 6.04
CA ALA A 71 -10.82 4.58 7.13
C ALA A 71 -9.42 4.16 6.63
N LEU A 72 -9.33 3.44 5.51
CA LEU A 72 -8.05 3.04 4.92
C LEU A 72 -7.25 4.24 4.41
N PHE A 73 -7.87 5.12 3.63
CA PHE A 73 -7.18 6.27 3.05
C PHE A 73 -6.82 7.31 4.11
N ARG A 74 -7.67 7.51 5.12
CA ARG A 74 -7.34 8.27 6.32
C ARG A 74 -6.08 7.73 6.98
N LEU A 75 -6.04 6.42 7.24
CA LEU A 75 -4.87 5.82 7.88
C LEU A 75 -3.60 6.03 7.03
N LEU A 76 -3.67 5.78 5.73
CA LEU A 76 -2.53 5.94 4.83
C LEU A 76 -2.01 7.38 4.80
N ALA A 77 -2.90 8.36 4.70
CA ALA A 77 -2.56 9.78 4.63
C ALA A 77 -1.85 10.28 5.90
N PHE A 78 -2.28 9.82 7.08
CA PHE A 78 -1.76 10.31 8.37
C PHE A 78 -0.64 9.45 8.97
N SER A 79 -0.37 8.27 8.42
CA SER A 79 0.72 7.38 8.89
C SER A 79 1.94 7.33 7.98
N GLY A 80 1.80 7.73 6.71
CA GLY A 80 2.85 7.61 5.70
C GLY A 80 3.26 6.15 5.39
N MET A 81 2.47 5.16 5.81
CA MET A 81 2.82 3.76 5.59
C MET A 81 2.54 3.30 4.16
N ARG A 82 3.23 2.25 3.73
CA ARG A 82 2.98 1.65 2.42
C ARG A 82 1.62 0.95 2.44
N LYS A 83 0.89 0.99 1.32
CA LYS A 83 -0.39 0.27 1.15
C LYS A 83 -0.34 -1.20 1.60
N GLY A 84 0.74 -1.92 1.25
CA GLY A 84 0.89 -3.32 1.67
C GLY A 84 1.00 -3.47 3.19
N GLU A 85 1.62 -2.53 3.90
CA GLU A 85 1.68 -2.52 5.37
C GLU A 85 0.27 -2.34 5.95
N ALA A 86 -0.49 -1.34 5.46
CA ALA A 86 -1.86 -1.09 5.93
C ALA A 86 -2.79 -2.30 5.74
N LEU A 87 -2.72 -2.96 4.58
CA LEU A 87 -3.56 -4.15 4.28
C LEU A 87 -3.16 -5.41 5.05
N ALA A 88 -2.01 -5.39 5.75
CA ALA A 88 -1.55 -6.49 6.58
C ALA A 88 -1.79 -6.27 8.07
N LEU A 89 -2.23 -5.08 8.48
CA LEU A 89 -2.44 -4.75 9.89
C LEU A 89 -3.57 -5.59 10.49
N THR A 90 -3.37 -5.98 11.73
CA THR A 90 -4.38 -6.61 12.60
C THR A 90 -4.78 -5.65 13.71
N TRP A 91 -5.95 -5.84 14.32
CA TRP A 91 -6.35 -5.01 15.46
C TRP A 91 -5.42 -5.13 16.66
N ASN A 92 -4.62 -6.19 16.76
CA ASN A 92 -3.59 -6.36 17.79
C ASN A 92 -2.33 -5.53 17.55
N ASP A 93 -2.14 -5.01 16.34
CA ASP A 93 -1.03 -4.10 16.04
C ASP A 93 -1.33 -2.66 16.47
N LEU A 94 -2.58 -2.35 16.86
CA LEU A 94 -3.04 -1.01 17.21
C LEU A 94 -3.48 -0.94 18.68
N ASN A 95 -2.84 -0.06 19.45
CA ASN A 95 -3.23 0.23 20.82
C ASN A 95 -4.10 1.50 20.88
N PHE A 96 -5.38 1.36 21.22
CA PHE A 96 -6.30 2.50 21.32
C PHE A 96 -6.07 3.42 22.51
N THR A 97 -5.34 2.97 23.52
CA THR A 97 -5.02 3.75 24.73
C THR A 97 -3.76 4.58 24.51
N THR A 98 -2.68 3.95 24.04
CA THR A 98 -1.41 4.66 23.78
C THR A 98 -1.37 5.36 22.42
N LYS A 99 -2.34 5.07 21.53
CA LYS A 99 -2.40 5.57 20.14
C LYS A 99 -1.24 5.11 19.27
N GLU A 100 -0.58 4.03 19.68
CA GLU A 100 0.55 3.44 18.97
C GLU A 100 0.09 2.40 17.95
N LEU A 101 0.64 2.49 16.75
CA LEU A 101 0.43 1.53 15.67
C LEU A 101 1.77 0.87 15.30
N ARG A 102 1.83 -0.45 15.45
CA ARG A 102 3.02 -1.26 15.17
C ARG A 102 3.02 -1.79 13.74
N ILE A 103 3.98 -1.35 12.94
CA ILE A 103 4.16 -1.79 11.56
C ILE A 103 5.29 -2.83 11.52
N ASN A 104 4.90 -4.10 11.47
CA ASN A 104 5.81 -5.25 11.53
C ASN A 104 5.71 -6.19 10.32
N LYS A 105 4.71 -6.00 9.45
CA LYS A 105 4.39 -6.88 8.33
C LYS A 105 3.79 -6.11 7.16
N ALA A 106 3.90 -6.68 5.97
CA ALA A 106 3.33 -6.13 4.75
C ALA A 106 2.73 -7.24 3.87
N LEU A 107 1.58 -6.94 3.27
CA LEU A 107 0.92 -7.79 2.30
C LEU A 107 1.65 -7.65 0.96
N SER A 108 2.03 -8.78 0.39
CA SER A 108 2.67 -8.87 -0.91
C SER A 108 1.95 -9.87 -1.80
N ARG A 109 2.32 -9.84 -3.08
CA ARG A 109 1.79 -10.73 -4.11
C ARG A 109 2.88 -11.68 -4.55
N GLY A 110 2.61 -12.97 -4.44
CA GLY A 110 3.55 -14.05 -4.76
C GLY A 110 3.24 -14.67 -6.11
N LYS A 111 3.77 -15.88 -6.29
CA LYS A 111 3.48 -16.73 -7.45
C LYS A 111 1.96 -16.93 -7.60
N ASP A 112 1.49 -16.99 -8.83
CA ASP A 112 0.08 -17.24 -9.18
C ASP A 112 -0.90 -16.21 -8.56
N ASN A 113 -0.45 -14.96 -8.39
CA ASN A 113 -1.23 -13.87 -7.79
C ASN A 113 -1.70 -14.12 -6.34
N LYS A 114 -1.16 -15.13 -5.64
CA LYS A 114 -1.52 -15.42 -4.25
C LYS A 114 -0.99 -14.33 -3.32
N LEU A 115 -1.85 -13.87 -2.42
CA LEU A 115 -1.48 -12.89 -1.42
C LEU A 115 -0.79 -13.60 -0.26
N TYR A 116 0.31 -13.04 0.22
CA TYR A 116 1.03 -13.55 1.37
C TYR A 116 1.58 -12.40 2.22
N ILE A 117 1.80 -12.70 3.50
CA ILE A 117 2.43 -11.75 4.43
C ILE A 117 3.94 -11.91 4.35
N LYS A 118 4.62 -10.80 4.12
CA LYS A 118 6.06 -10.68 4.23
C LYS A 118 6.41 -9.86 5.47
N SER A 119 7.52 -10.20 6.13
CA SER A 119 8.15 -9.27 7.09
C SER A 119 8.58 -7.98 6.39
N THR A 120 8.71 -6.89 7.15
CA THR A 120 9.23 -5.63 6.60
C THR A 120 10.63 -5.85 6.01
N LYS A 121 10.94 -5.12 4.93
CA LYS A 121 12.09 -5.36 4.03
C LYS A 121 13.47 -5.34 4.74
N THR A 122 13.52 -4.86 5.98
CA THR A 122 14.73 -4.76 6.84
C THR A 122 14.62 -5.54 8.15
N GLY A 123 13.54 -6.29 8.40
CA GLY A 123 13.31 -6.97 9.69
C GLY A 123 13.03 -6.04 10.87
N THR A 124 13.20 -4.73 10.72
CA THR A 124 12.90 -3.74 11.75
C THR A 124 11.41 -3.42 11.73
N ALA A 125 10.71 -3.84 12.78
CA ALA A 125 9.39 -3.31 13.08
C ALA A 125 9.54 -1.85 13.55
N ARG A 126 8.57 -1.01 13.19
CA ARG A 126 8.51 0.37 13.67
C ARG A 126 7.16 0.64 14.33
N THR A 127 7.14 1.55 15.29
CA THR A 127 5.91 2.02 15.94
C THR A 127 5.72 3.49 15.58
N ILE A 128 4.49 3.87 15.25
CA ILE A 128 4.13 5.25 14.97
C ILE A 128 2.97 5.67 15.88
N ASN A 129 2.93 6.94 16.25
CA ASN A 129 1.81 7.53 16.98
C ASN A 129 0.78 8.06 15.99
N MET A 130 -0.50 7.77 16.25
CA MET A 130 -1.61 8.21 15.42
C MET A 130 -2.36 9.38 16.05
N ASP A 131 -2.87 10.28 15.20
CA ASP A 131 -3.71 11.39 15.65
C ASP A 131 -5.07 10.92 16.17
N ASP A 132 -5.66 11.72 17.07
CA ASP A 132 -6.93 11.39 17.72
C ASP A 132 -8.08 11.18 16.75
N LYS A 133 -8.12 11.95 15.66
CA LYS A 133 -9.18 11.82 14.66
C LYS A 133 -9.06 10.49 13.91
N THR A 134 -7.85 10.07 13.53
CA THR A 134 -7.62 8.75 12.92
C THR A 134 -7.97 7.62 13.90
N MET A 135 -7.62 7.75 15.18
CA MET A 135 -8.01 6.77 16.21
C MET A 135 -9.53 6.66 16.36
N ALA A 136 -10.26 7.78 16.37
CA ALA A 136 -11.71 7.80 16.42
C ALA A 136 -12.33 7.11 15.20
N ILE A 137 -11.84 7.41 14.00
CA ILE A 137 -12.30 6.79 12.74
C ILE A 137 -12.07 5.28 12.77
N LEU A 138 -10.91 4.82 13.23
CA LEU A 138 -10.61 3.39 13.36
C LEU A 138 -11.49 2.70 14.41
N LYS A 139 -11.86 3.37 15.51
CA LYS A 139 -12.83 2.83 16.49
C LYS A 139 -14.20 2.61 15.84
N VAL A 140 -14.70 3.59 15.08
CA VAL A 140 -15.98 3.48 14.35
C VAL A 140 -15.90 2.36 13.33
N TRP A 141 -14.80 2.28 12.58
CA TRP A 141 -14.58 1.20 11.62
C TRP A 141 -14.57 -0.19 12.29
N LYS A 142 -13.86 -0.35 13.42
CA LYS A 142 -13.83 -1.61 14.19
C LYS A 142 -15.24 -2.06 14.59
N LYS A 143 -16.11 -1.12 15.01
CA LYS A 143 -17.50 -1.41 15.36
C LYS A 143 -18.31 -1.85 14.14
N LYS A 144 -18.23 -1.11 13.03
CA LYS A 144 -18.92 -1.45 11.76
C LYS A 144 -18.49 -2.83 11.25
N GLN A 145 -17.18 -3.07 11.16
CA GLN A 145 -16.62 -4.35 10.74
C GLN A 145 -17.13 -5.51 11.62
N LYS A 146 -17.15 -5.34 12.94
CA LYS A 146 -17.68 -6.36 13.87
C LYS A 146 -19.16 -6.65 13.60
N GLN A 147 -19.97 -5.62 13.37
CA GLN A 147 -21.40 -5.77 13.09
C GLN A 147 -21.63 -6.47 11.75
N ASP A 148 -20.92 -6.07 10.70
CA ASP A 148 -21.05 -6.65 9.36
C ASP A 148 -20.65 -8.12 9.35
N TYR A 149 -19.53 -8.45 10.00
CA TYR A 149 -19.08 -9.84 10.10
C TYR A 149 -19.92 -10.71 11.01
N PHE A 150 -20.52 -10.14 12.05
CA PHE A 150 -21.48 -10.88 12.87
C PHE A 150 -22.69 -11.34 12.04
N LYS A 151 -23.21 -10.47 11.15
CA LYS A 151 -24.30 -10.83 10.23
C LYS A 151 -23.91 -11.93 9.23
N LEU A 152 -22.64 -11.96 8.85
CA LEU A 152 -22.07 -12.95 7.92
C LEU A 152 -21.59 -14.24 8.63
N GLY A 153 -21.70 -14.35 9.95
CA GLY A 153 -21.28 -15.52 10.72
C GLY A 153 -19.77 -15.64 10.99
N PHE A 154 -18.99 -14.57 10.81
CA PHE A 154 -17.55 -14.59 11.07
C PHE A 154 -17.20 -14.16 12.50
N ASN A 155 -16.28 -14.89 13.13
CA ASN A 155 -15.74 -14.53 14.44
C ASN A 155 -14.55 -13.55 14.31
N THR A 156 -14.74 -12.32 14.78
CA THR A 156 -13.75 -11.23 14.74
C THR A 156 -12.94 -11.06 16.02
N LEU A 157 -13.16 -11.88 17.05
CA LEU A 157 -12.46 -11.80 18.33
C LEU A 157 -11.08 -12.48 18.32
N GLN A 158 -10.64 -12.93 17.14
CA GLN A 158 -9.35 -13.61 17.00
C GLN A 158 -8.19 -12.61 17.01
N PRO A 159 -7.04 -12.96 17.62
CA PRO A 159 -5.83 -12.12 17.61
C PRO A 159 -5.35 -11.69 16.22
N LYS A 160 -5.63 -12.51 15.20
CA LYS A 160 -5.23 -12.29 13.81
C LYS A 160 -6.25 -11.51 12.98
N GLN A 161 -7.29 -10.95 13.61
CA GLN A 161 -8.32 -10.20 12.90
C GLN A 161 -7.72 -8.99 12.18
N LEU A 162 -7.84 -8.98 10.85
CA LEU A 162 -7.36 -7.89 10.00
C LEU A 162 -8.17 -6.62 10.22
N ILE A 163 -7.49 -5.47 10.18
CA ILE A 163 -8.16 -4.17 10.15
C ILE A 163 -8.89 -4.00 8.82
N PHE A 164 -8.25 -4.36 7.70
CA PHE A 164 -8.83 -4.23 6.36
C PHE A 164 -8.85 -5.58 5.64
N SER A 165 -9.96 -6.29 5.78
CA SER A 165 -10.23 -7.59 5.17
C SER A 165 -11.25 -7.51 4.02
N ASN A 166 -11.28 -8.56 3.19
CA ASN A 166 -12.30 -8.75 2.16
C ASN A 166 -13.64 -9.22 2.76
N GLU A 167 -14.66 -9.48 1.94
CA GLU A 167 -15.99 -9.92 2.42
C GLU A 167 -15.97 -11.30 3.11
N HIS A 168 -14.93 -12.11 2.87
CA HIS A 168 -14.73 -13.44 3.45
C HIS A 168 -13.79 -13.44 4.68
N ASN A 169 -13.48 -12.26 5.23
CA ASN A 169 -12.53 -12.07 6.34
C ASN A 169 -11.08 -12.50 6.05
N GLU A 170 -10.68 -12.46 4.78
CA GLU A 170 -9.31 -12.75 4.33
C GLU A 170 -8.60 -11.48 3.82
N TYR A 171 -7.39 -11.64 3.26
CA TYR A 171 -6.63 -10.54 2.69
C TYR A 171 -7.36 -9.85 1.54
N MET A 172 -7.41 -8.53 1.61
CA MET A 172 -7.93 -7.71 0.53
C MET A 172 -6.93 -7.59 -0.62
N GLN A 173 -7.43 -7.74 -1.86
CA GLN A 173 -6.64 -7.50 -3.05
C GLN A 173 -6.16 -6.03 -3.12
N PRO A 174 -4.84 -5.76 -3.23
CA PRO A 174 -4.32 -4.39 -3.27
C PRO A 174 -4.82 -3.54 -4.46
N THR A 175 -5.42 -4.15 -5.47
CA THR A 175 -6.04 -3.48 -6.62
C THR A 175 -7.39 -2.84 -6.27
N LYS A 176 -8.07 -3.31 -5.20
CA LYS A 176 -9.37 -2.76 -4.78
C LYS A 176 -9.26 -1.27 -4.40
N THR A 177 -8.13 -0.85 -3.83
CA THR A 177 -7.89 0.56 -3.49
C THR A 177 -7.91 1.46 -4.73
N ARG A 178 -7.41 0.99 -5.88
CA ARG A 178 -7.46 1.76 -7.13
C ARG A 178 -8.90 1.94 -7.62
N LYS A 179 -9.72 0.88 -7.52
CA LYS A 179 -11.14 0.96 -7.88
C LYS A 179 -11.89 1.99 -7.03
N TRP A 180 -11.55 2.11 -5.75
CA TRP A 180 -12.14 3.12 -4.87
C TRP A 180 -11.72 4.54 -5.24
N ILE A 181 -10.45 4.76 -5.59
CA ILE A 181 -9.98 6.08 -6.04
C ILE A 181 -10.69 6.49 -7.34
N VAL A 182 -10.69 5.61 -8.34
CA VAL A 182 -11.33 5.90 -9.65
C VAL A 182 -12.82 6.21 -9.46
N HIS A 183 -13.52 5.44 -8.62
CA HIS A 183 -14.93 5.70 -8.33
C HIS A 183 -15.21 7.09 -7.73
N ILE A 184 -14.29 7.63 -6.94
CA ILE A 184 -14.41 8.98 -6.38
C ILE A 184 -14.06 10.05 -7.43
N GLN A 185 -13.12 9.76 -8.32
CA GLN A 185 -12.70 10.70 -9.37
C GLN A 185 -13.74 10.86 -10.49
N ASP A 186 -14.54 9.83 -10.73
CA ASP A 186 -15.59 9.85 -11.76
C ASP A 186 -16.90 10.55 -11.30
N LYS A 187 -16.93 11.12 -10.08
CA LYS A 187 -18.06 11.86 -9.53
C LYS A 187 -17.76 13.35 -9.50
#